data_AF-A0A6I4IMB0-F1
#
_entry.id   AF-A0A6I4IMB0-F1
#
_cell.length_a   1.000
_cell.length_b   1.000
_cell.length_c   1.000
_cell.angle_alpha   90.00
_cell.angle_beta   90.00
_cell.angle_gamma   90.00
#
_symmetry.space_group_name_H-M   'P 1'
#
loop_
_entity.id
_entity.type
_entity.pdbx_description
1 polymer ?
#
loop_
_entity_poly.entity_id
_entity_poly.type
_entity_poly.pdbx_seq_one_letter_code
_entity_poly.pdbx_strand_id
1 'polypeptide(L)'
;MLLQIIFSFPTKGGFGRFVYQMHRVGVMSLLIIAVSGLFIGAVLGLQMYSILVTFGAESMLGTAISLTLLRELASVVAALLFAGRAGSALTAEIGS
;
A
#
# COMPACT_ATOMS: atom_id res chain seq x y z
N MET A 1 -4.55 34.20 -10.77
CA MET A 1 -4.41 33.26 -9.64
C MET A 1 -3.58 32.02 -9.99
N LEU A 2 -3.79 31.33 -11.11
CA LEU A 2 -2.98 30.14 -11.48
C LEU A 2 -1.49 30.44 -11.75
N LEU A 3 -1.16 31.61 -12.31
CA LEU A 3 0.23 31.99 -12.63
C LEU A 3 1.08 32.31 -11.37
N GLN A 4 0.45 32.65 -10.25
CA GLN A 4 1.15 32.95 -8.98
C GLN A 4 1.58 31.68 -8.22
N ILE A 5 0.91 30.55 -8.42
CA ILE A 5 1.26 29.28 -7.76
C ILE A 5 2.52 28.67 -8.37
N ILE A 6 2.71 28.83 -9.69
CA ILE A 6 3.92 28.38 -10.40
C ILE A 6 5.19 29.08 -9.91
N PHE A 7 5.10 30.34 -9.47
CA PHE A 7 6.23 31.13 -8.99
C PHE A 7 6.29 31.30 -7.46
N SER A 8 5.41 30.63 -6.71
CA SER A 8 5.44 30.70 -5.25
C SER A 8 6.51 29.77 -4.68
N PHE A 9 7.57 30.36 -4.13
CA PHE A 9 8.62 29.62 -3.42
C PHE A 9 8.04 28.87 -2.20
N PRO A 10 8.53 27.64 -1.91
CA PRO A 10 8.06 26.86 -0.78
C PRO A 10 8.25 27.67 0.52
N THR A 11 7.15 27.87 1.25
CA THR A 11 7.16 28.58 2.53
C THR A 11 7.99 27.78 3.54
N LYS A 12 8.83 28.45 4.34
CA LYS A 12 9.72 27.79 5.34
C LYS A 12 8.98 26.88 6.34
N GLY A 13 7.69 27.09 6.58
CA GLY A 13 6.83 26.23 7.41
C GLY A 13 6.18 25.02 6.71
N GLY A 14 6.44 24.82 5.41
CA GLY A 14 5.82 23.75 4.61
C GLY A 14 6.25 22.34 5.03
N PHE A 15 7.48 22.19 5.53
CA PHE A 15 8.00 20.89 5.95
C PHE A 15 7.23 20.31 7.14
N GLY A 16 6.87 21.12 8.13
CA GLY A 16 6.08 20.67 9.28
C GLY A 16 4.68 20.18 8.88
N ARG A 17 4.04 20.86 7.91
CA ARG A 17 2.73 20.44 7.38
C ARG A 17 2.83 19.16 6.57
N PHE A 18 3.89 19.00 5.77
CA PHE A 18 4.15 17.77 5.02
C PHE A 18 4.31 16.56 5.95
N VAL A 19 5.10 16.69 7.02
CA VAL A 19 5.28 15.61 8.01
C VAL A 19 3.97 15.26 8.71
N TYR A 20 3.17 16.27 9.09
CA TYR A 20 1.86 16.05 9.68
C TYR A 20 0.91 15.28 8.74
N GLN A 21 0.88 15.66 7.46
CA GLN A 21 0.05 14.96 6.48
C GLN A 21 0.56 13.55 6.17
N MET A 22 1.88 13.34 6.15
CA MET A 22 2.48 12.01 6.02
C MET A 22 2.10 11.09 7.18
N HIS A 23 2.05 11.60 8.41
CA HIS A 23 1.61 10.82 9.56
C HIS A 23 0.14 10.39 9.42
N ARG A 24 -0.76 11.31 9.04
CA ARG A 24 -2.20 11.02 8.90
C ARG A 24 -2.54 10.12 7.73
N VAL A 25 -1.83 10.26 6.61
CA VAL A 25 -2.06 9.46 5.40
C VAL A 25 -1.32 8.13 5.48
N GLY A 26 -0.05 8.14 5.88
CA GLY A 26 0.83 6.97 5.91
C GLY A 26 0.64 6.10 7.14
N VAL A 27 1.03 6.60 8.32
CA VAL A 27 1.07 5.81 9.58
C VAL A 27 -0.31 5.25 9.93
N MET A 28 -1.32 6.07 9.72
CA MET A 28 -2.71 5.76 10.01
C MET A 28 -3.30 4.71 9.03
N SER A 29 -2.67 4.46 7.87
CA SER A 29 -3.03 3.39 6.92
C SER A 29 -2.17 2.12 7.08
N LEU A 30 -1.05 2.22 7.82
CA LEU A 30 -0.07 1.14 7.97
C LEU A 30 -0.68 -0.12 8.60
N LEU A 31 -1.56 0.05 9.58
CA LEU A 31 -2.22 -1.06 10.26
C LEU A 31 -3.08 -1.92 9.31
N ILE A 32 -3.86 -1.27 8.43
CA ILE A 32 -4.72 -1.98 7.48
C ILE A 32 -3.87 -2.72 6.44
N ILE A 33 -2.80 -2.10 5.95
CA ILE A 33 -1.89 -2.72 4.97
C ILE A 33 -1.17 -3.92 5.60
N ALA A 34 -0.66 -3.80 6.82
CA ALA A 34 0.05 -4.87 7.50
C ALA A 34 -0.84 -6.08 7.81
N VAL A 35 -2.03 -5.85 8.35
CA VAL A 35 -2.99 -6.91 8.68
C VAL A 35 -3.49 -7.60 7.41
N SER A 36 -3.87 -6.82 6.40
CA SER A 36 -4.33 -7.38 5.12
C SER A 36 -3.23 -8.18 4.42
N GLY A 37 -2.00 -7.64 4.37
CA GLY A 37 -0.86 -8.30 3.76
C GLY A 37 -0.51 -9.64 4.43
N LEU A 38 -0.61 -9.71 5.76
CA LEU A 38 -0.40 -10.95 6.51
C LEU A 38 -1.43 -12.02 6.13
N PHE A 39 -2.72 -11.67 6.13
CA PHE A 39 -3.77 -12.62 5.79
C PHE A 39 -3.69 -13.08 4.32
N ILE A 40 -3.44 -12.15 3.40
CA ILE A 40 -3.27 -12.47 1.97
C ILE A 40 -2.07 -13.41 1.76
N GLY A 41 -0.94 -13.12 2.41
CA GLY A 41 0.25 -13.97 2.34
C GLY A 41 0.01 -15.38 2.90
N ALA A 42 -0.68 -15.49 4.03
CA ALA A 42 -1.01 -16.78 4.64
C ALA A 42 -1.92 -17.63 3.74
N VAL A 43 -2.95 -17.02 3.15
CA VAL A 43 -3.88 -17.71 2.23
C VAL A 43 -3.16 -18.15 0.95
N LEU A 44 -2.35 -17.27 0.35
CA LEU A 44 -1.56 -17.61 -0.83
C LEU A 44 -0.56 -18.73 -0.57
N GLY A 45 0.07 -18.73 0.60
CA GLY A 45 1.02 -19.79 0.97
C GLY A 45 0.38 -21.16 1.05
N LEU A 46 -0.77 -21.26 1.73
CA LEU A 46 -1.53 -22.51 1.83
C LEU A 46 -2.07 -22.98 0.47
N GLN A 47 -2.53 -22.04 -0.36
CA GLN A 47 -3.04 -22.36 -1.69
C GLN A 47 -1.91 -22.81 -2.63
N MET A 48 -0.78 -22.10 -2.67
CA MET A 48 0.34 -22.48 -3.53
C MET A 48 0.99 -23.79 -3.09
N TYR A 49 1.04 -24.08 -1.79
CA TYR A 49 1.53 -25.36 -1.29
C TYR A 49 0.75 -26.53 -1.90
N SER A 50 -0.59 -26.43 -1.86
CA SER A 50 -1.49 -27.45 -2.39
C SER A 50 -1.30 -27.68 -3.91
N ILE A 51 -0.91 -26.63 -4.65
CA ILE A 51 -0.62 -26.72 -6.08
C ILE A 51 0.75 -27.39 -6.28
N LEU A 52 1.80 -26.91 -5.61
CA LEU A 52 3.18 -27.38 -5.83
C LEU A 52 3.44 -28.81 -5.35
N VAL A 53 2.76 -29.28 -4.29
CA VAL A 53 2.83 -30.68 -3.86
C VAL A 53 2.35 -31.63 -4.95
N THR A 54 1.33 -31.23 -5.72
CA THR A 54 0.79 -32.04 -6.83
C THR A 54 1.79 -32.19 -7.97
N PHE A 55 2.72 -31.23 -8.12
CA PHE A 55 3.80 -31.25 -9.10
C PHE A 55 5.13 -31.79 -8.53
N GLY A 56 5.18 -32.17 -7.24
CA GLY A 56 6.42 -32.58 -6.56
C GLY A 56 7.46 -31.47 -6.42
N ALA A 57 7.05 -30.19 -6.51
CA ALA A 57 7.92 -29.01 -6.57
C ALA A 57 7.85 -28.16 -5.29
N GLU A 58 7.69 -28.78 -4.11
CA GLU A 58 7.52 -28.09 -2.82
C GLU A 58 8.67 -27.13 -2.48
N SER A 59 9.89 -27.45 -2.91
CA SER A 59 11.08 -26.62 -2.71
C SER A 59 11.00 -25.25 -3.40
N MET A 60 10.15 -25.11 -4.43
CA MET A 60 9.99 -23.86 -5.19
C MET A 60 8.91 -22.94 -4.59
N LEU A 61 8.26 -23.34 -3.50
CA LEU A 61 7.14 -22.59 -2.92
C LEU A 61 7.50 -21.16 -2.53
N GLY A 62 8.64 -20.97 -1.84
CA GLY A 62 9.08 -19.64 -1.43
C GLY A 62 9.33 -18.72 -2.62
N THR A 63 9.99 -19.22 -3.66
CA THR A 63 10.30 -18.47 -4.89
C THR A 63 9.01 -18.10 -5.63
N ALA A 64 8.07 -19.03 -5.75
CA ALA A 64 6.81 -18.79 -6.44
C ALA A 64 5.98 -17.71 -5.73
N ILE A 65 5.81 -17.83 -4.39
CA ILE A 65 5.07 -16.86 -3.60
C ILE A 65 5.73 -15.47 -3.67
N SER A 66 7.06 -15.40 -3.53
CA SER A 66 7.77 -14.12 -3.57
C SER A 66 7.64 -13.43 -4.93
N LEU A 67 7.70 -14.18 -6.04
CA LEU A 67 7.57 -13.61 -7.38
C LEU A 67 6.15 -13.08 -7.62
N THR A 68 5.12 -13.84 -7.26
CA THR A 68 3.72 -13.42 -7.44
C THR A 68 3.38 -12.22 -6.56
N LEU A 69 3.85 -12.19 -5.30
CA LEU A 69 3.65 -11.04 -4.43
C LEU A 69 4.35 -9.78 -4.97
N LEU A 70 5.64 -9.86 -5.30
CA LEU A 70 6.40 -8.68 -5.73
C LEU A 70 5.95 -8.12 -7.09
N ARG A 71 5.53 -8.98 -8.03
CA ARG A 71 5.23 -8.55 -9.40
C ARG A 71 3.78 -8.12 -9.60
N GLU A 72 2.84 -8.74 -8.88
CA GLU A 72 1.42 -8.58 -9.18
C GLU A 72 0.65 -8.09 -7.96
N LEU A 73 0.66 -8.87 -6.88
CA LEU A 73 -0.33 -8.69 -5.83
C LEU A 73 0.04 -7.57 -4.84
N ALA A 74 1.32 -7.37 -4.49
CA ALA A 74 1.69 -6.38 -3.49
C ALA A 74 1.36 -4.95 -3.93
N SER A 75 1.65 -4.59 -5.19
CA SER A 75 1.38 -3.24 -5.72
C SER A 75 -0.12 -2.99 -5.87
N VAL A 76 -0.86 -3.95 -6.45
CA VAL A 76 -2.30 -3.83 -6.69
C VAL A 76 -3.08 -3.75 -5.38
N VAL A 77 -2.82 -4.67 -4.45
CA VAL A 77 -3.54 -4.72 -3.16
C VAL A 77 -3.21 -3.47 -2.33
N ALA A 78 -1.95 -3.06 -2.25
CA ALA A 78 -1.57 -1.88 -1.49
C ALA A 78 -2.24 -0.61 -2.07
N ALA A 79 -2.29 -0.46 -3.39
CA ALA A 79 -2.94 0.68 -4.03
C ALA A 79 -4.46 0.71 -3.76
N LEU A 80 -5.14 -0.43 -3.87
CA LEU A 80 -6.58 -0.53 -3.61
C LEU A 80 -6.92 -0.22 -2.14
N LEU A 81 -6.19 -0.80 -1.20
CA LEU A 81 -6.39 -0.54 0.23
C LEU A 81 -6.08 0.91 0.60
N PHE A 82 -5.00 1.47 0.03
CA PHE A 82 -4.63 2.86 0.24
C PHE A 82 -5.69 3.82 -0.31
N ALA A 83 -6.17 3.61 -1.54
CA ALA A 83 -7.22 4.42 -2.13
C ALA A 83 -8.51 4.38 -1.30
N GLY A 84 -8.92 3.19 -0.83
CA GLY A 84 -10.12 3.02 -0.02
C GLY A 84 -10.06 3.80 1.30
N ARG A 85 -8.97 3.68 2.06
CA ARG A 85 -8.87 4.33 3.38
C ARG A 85 -8.33 5.75 3.31
N ALA A 86 -7.14 5.94 2.73
CA ALA A 86 -6.48 7.24 2.69
C ALA A 86 -7.15 8.19 1.69
N GLY A 87 -7.58 7.69 0.54
CA GLY A 87 -8.30 8.49 -0.46
C GLY A 87 -9.63 9.04 0.07
N SER A 88 -10.44 8.19 0.71
CA SER A 88 -11.70 8.62 1.34
C SER A 88 -11.49 9.64 2.46
N ALA A 89 -10.47 9.43 3.31
CA ALA A 89 -10.15 10.37 4.39
C ALA A 89 -9.69 11.75 3.87
N LEU A 90 -8.90 11.78 2.80
CA LEU A 90 -8.45 13.02 2.16
C LEU A 90 -9.63 13.78 1.54
N THR A 91 -10.52 13.10 0.81
CA THR A 91 -11.71 13.73 0.23
C THR A 91 -12.65 14.29 1.30
N ALA A 92 -12.84 13.57 2.41
CA ALA A 92 -13.67 14.03 3.52
C ALA A 92 -13.09 15.28 4.20
N GLU A 93 -11.77 15.37 4.35
CA GLU A 93 -11.10 16.53 4.97
C GLU A 93 -11.08 17.77 4.07
N ILE A 94 -10.99 17.60 2.75
CA ILE A 94 -11.04 18.72 1.80
C ILE A 94 -12.48 19.21 1.60
N GLY A 95 -13.45 18.28 1.69
CA GLY A 95 -14.87 18.58 1.48
C GLY A 95 -15.59 19.16 2.70
N SER A 96 -15.03 19.00 3.91
CA SER A 96 -15.52 19.63 5.15
C SER A 96 -15.02 21.06 5.31
#